data_AF-A0A6P0X0H7-F1
#
_entry.id   AF-A0A6P0X0H7-F1
#
_cell.length_a   1.000
_cell.length_b   1.000
_cell.length_c   1.000
_cell.angle_alpha   90.00
_cell.angle_beta   90.00
_cell.angle_gamma   90.00
#
_symmetry.space_group_name_H-M   'P 1'
#
loop_
_entity.id
_entity.type
_entity.pdbx_description
1 polymer ?
#
loop_
_entity_poly.entity_id
_entity_poly.type
_entity_poly.pdbx_seq_one_letter_code
_entity_poly.pdbx_strand_id
1 'polypeptide(L)'
;MRILFVVGYICIHLKILATEITCPHCRKRVQELHQVRPILVRDLPTFGQPVYLKVPRQQFYCRQCQKYVTQQLDFLSWRRRYTQRYESYIYQRVLMSNITLF
;
A
#
# COMPACT_ATOMS: atom_id res chain seq x y z
N MET A 1 4.19 -0.23 -14.14
CA MET A 1 4.84 -1.01 -13.07
C MET A 1 6.30 -1.26 -13.47
N ARG A 2 7.25 -1.30 -12.53
CA ARG A 2 8.65 -1.70 -12.80
C ARG A 2 9.11 -2.67 -11.71
N ILE A 3 9.70 -3.80 -12.09
CA ILE A 3 10.21 -4.82 -11.16
C ILE A 3 11.73 -4.66 -11.02
N LEU A 4 12.23 -4.83 -9.80
CA LEU A 4 13.65 -4.86 -9.49
C LEU A 4 13.96 -6.09 -8.65
N PHE A 5 14.93 -6.87 -9.10
CA PHE A 5 15.49 -7.96 -8.33
C PHE A 5 16.64 -7.38 -7.51
N VAL A 6 16.49 -7.43 -6.19
CA VAL A 6 17.54 -7.06 -5.25
C VAL A 6 18.01 -8.34 -4.57
N VAL A 7 19.28 -8.43 -4.20
CA VAL A 7 19.79 -9.61 -3.51
C VAL A 7 18.96 -9.84 -2.24
N GLY A 8 18.28 -10.98 -2.17
CA GLY A 8 17.42 -11.39 -1.05
C GLY A 8 15.96 -10.95 -1.10
N TYR A 9 15.51 -10.12 -2.05
CA TYR A 9 14.08 -9.77 -2.20
C TYR A 9 13.73 -9.18 -3.57
N ILE A 10 12.45 -9.27 -3.93
CA ILE A 10 11.90 -8.63 -5.13
C ILE A 10 11.24 -7.31 -4.73
N CYS A 11 11.57 -6.22 -5.44
CA CYS A 11 10.92 -4.93 -5.25
C CYS A 11 10.10 -4.54 -6.48
N ILE A 12 8.82 -4.24 -6.28
CA ILE A 12 7.91 -3.80 -7.35
C ILE A 12 7.60 -2.33 -7.15
N HIS A 13 8.01 -1.49 -8.09
CA HIS A 13 7.71 -0.08 -8.12
C HIS A 13 6.35 0.16 -8.78
N LEU A 14 5.42 0.68 -7.99
CA LEU A 14 4.09 1.05 -8.45
C LEU A 14 4.08 2.48 -8.97
N LYS A 15 3.16 2.75 -9.91
CA LYS A 15 2.78 4.08 -10.33
C LYS A 15 1.29 4.23 -10.06
N ILE A 16 0.89 5.37 -9.53
CA ILE A 16 -0.52 5.70 -9.35
C ILE A 16 -0.97 6.42 -10.61
N LEU A 17 -2.06 5.92 -11.19
CA LEU A 17 -2.66 6.49 -12.41
C LEU A 17 -3.70 7.57 -12.07
N ALA A 18 -4.27 7.51 -10.87
CA ALA A 18 -5.22 8.51 -10.41
C ALA A 18 -4.52 9.86 -10.25
N THR A 19 -5.08 10.89 -10.87
CA THR A 19 -4.64 12.29 -10.79
C THR A 19 -5.53 13.12 -9.85
N GLU A 20 -6.64 12.55 -9.40
CA GLU A 20 -7.60 13.18 -8.50
C GLU A 20 -8.12 12.21 -7.45
N ILE A 21 -8.59 12.76 -6.34
CA ILE A 21 -9.28 12.02 -5.28
C ILE A 21 -10.52 12.76 -4.81
N THR A 22 -11.47 12.03 -4.22
CA THR A 22 -12.57 12.63 -3.46
C THR A 22 -12.10 12.92 -2.03
N CYS A 23 -12.22 14.18 -1.59
CA CYS A 23 -11.86 14.56 -0.23
C CYS A 23 -12.77 13.85 0.78
N PRO A 24 -12.23 13.09 1.76
CA PRO A 24 -13.03 12.38 2.76
C PRO A 24 -13.70 13.34 3.75
N HIS A 25 -13.29 14.62 3.81
CA HIS A 25 -13.87 15.59 4.73
C HIS A 25 -15.07 16.34 4.15
N CYS A 26 -14.97 16.81 2.90
CA CYS A 26 -16.00 17.66 2.28
C CYS A 26 -16.62 17.06 1.02
N ARG A 27 -16.17 15.87 0.59
CA ARG A 27 -16.67 15.12 -0.58
C ARG A 27 -16.47 15.82 -1.93
N LYS A 28 -15.68 16.89 -1.99
CA LYS A 28 -15.29 17.55 -3.25
C LYS A 28 -14.09 16.85 -3.89
N ARG A 29 -14.01 16.88 -5.22
CA ARG A 29 -12.84 16.38 -5.96
C ARG A 29 -11.64 17.29 -5.73
N VAL A 30 -10.47 16.70 -5.59
CA VAL A 30 -9.20 17.38 -5.32
C VAL A 30 -8.14 16.83 -6.25
N GLN A 31 -7.46 17.74 -6.96
CA GLN A 31 -6.39 17.44 -7.91
C GLN A 31 -5.06 18.07 -7.50
N GLU A 32 -5.08 19.01 -6.55
CA GLU A 32 -3.88 19.72 -6.09
C GLU A 32 -3.00 18.80 -5.27
N LEU A 33 -2.01 18.21 -5.94
CA LEU A 33 -0.98 17.37 -5.33
C LEU A 33 -0.05 18.23 -4.49
N HIS A 34 0.00 17.96 -3.19
CA HIS A 34 0.90 18.66 -2.27
C HIS A 34 2.26 17.98 -2.18
N GLN A 35 2.29 16.65 -2.01
CA GLN A 35 3.53 15.90 -1.95
C GLN A 35 3.34 14.41 -2.25
N VAL A 36 4.44 13.76 -2.64
CA VAL A 36 4.52 12.31 -2.83
C VAL A 36 5.64 11.75 -1.96
N ARG A 37 5.29 10.89 -1.01
CA ARG A 37 6.26 10.22 -0.13
C ARG A 37 6.19 8.70 -0.35
N PRO A 38 7.13 8.08 -1.07
CA PRO A 38 7.07 6.65 -1.31
C PRO A 38 7.23 5.86 -0.01
N ILE A 39 6.49 4.77 0.11
CA ILE A 39 6.57 3.80 1.21
C ILE A 39 6.96 2.43 0.67
N LEU A 40 7.74 1.67 1.44
CA LEU A 40 7.92 0.24 1.23
C LEU A 40 6.85 -0.52 2.02
N VAL A 41 6.22 -1.47 1.35
CA VAL A 41 5.11 -2.28 1.86
C VAL A 41 5.43 -3.74 1.59
N ARG A 42 5.41 -4.59 2.61
CA ARG A 42 5.59 -6.03 2.47
C ARG A 42 4.38 -6.67 1.78
N ASP A 43 4.64 -7.59 0.88
CA ASP A 43 3.61 -8.25 0.10
C ASP A 43 3.88 -9.76 0.01
N LEU A 44 3.01 -10.50 -0.68
CA LEU A 44 3.12 -11.95 -0.80
C LEU A 44 4.48 -12.37 -1.36
N PRO A 45 5.18 -13.31 -0.70
CA PRO A 45 6.42 -13.84 -1.23
C PRO A 45 6.16 -14.49 -2.59
N THR A 46 7.11 -14.34 -3.52
CA THR A 46 7.01 -14.89 -4.88
C THR A 46 8.36 -15.51 -5.23
N PHE A 47 8.36 -16.68 -5.88
CA PHE A 47 9.57 -17.44 -6.21
C PHE A 47 10.48 -17.70 -5.00
N GLY A 48 9.89 -17.95 -3.83
CA GLY A 48 10.63 -18.17 -2.58
C GLY A 48 11.28 -16.92 -2.00
N GLN A 49 11.12 -15.74 -2.61
CA GLN A 49 11.71 -14.49 -2.16
C GLN A 49 10.65 -13.57 -1.52
N PRO A 50 11.00 -12.82 -0.46
CA PRO A 50 10.19 -11.72 0.03
C PRO A 50 9.90 -10.71 -1.10
N VAL A 51 8.69 -10.17 -1.13
CA VAL A 51 8.31 -9.11 -2.08
C VAL A 51 7.98 -7.84 -1.32
N TYR A 52 8.46 -6.71 -1.84
CA TYR A 52 8.14 -5.38 -1.34
C TYR A 52 7.59 -4.50 -2.47
N LEU A 53 6.49 -3.82 -2.20
CA LEU A 53 5.94 -2.79 -3.08
C LEU A 53 6.51 -1.44 -2.67
N LYS A 54 7.14 -0.72 -3.62
CA LYS A 54 7.46 0.70 -3.46
C LYS A 54 6.28 1.50 -3.98
N VAL A 55 5.44 1.96 -3.04
CA VAL A 55 4.16 2.62 -3.33
C VAL A 55 4.34 4.13 -3.18
N PRO A 56 4.09 4.94 -4.22
CA PRO A 56 4.08 6.40 -4.06
C PRO A 56 2.88 6.80 -3.21
N ARG A 57 3.06 7.36 -2.01
CA ARG A 57 1.95 7.84 -1.19
C ARG A 57 1.67 9.29 -1.54
N GLN A 58 0.58 9.56 -2.23
CA GLN A 58 0.18 10.91 -2.62
C GLN A 58 -0.61 11.59 -1.50
N GLN A 59 -0.25 12.83 -1.21
CA GLN A 59 -1.03 13.72 -0.36
C GLN A 59 -1.47 14.93 -1.19
N PHE A 60 -2.75 15.24 -1.10
CA PHE A 60 -3.41 16.33 -1.79
C PHE A 60 -3.81 17.43 -0.79
N TYR A 61 -3.89 18.66 -1.26
CA TYR A 61 -4.42 19.78 -0.49
C TYR A 61 -5.83 20.13 -1.00
N CYS A 62 -6.83 20.09 -0.11
CA CYS A 62 -8.19 20.45 -0.47
C CYS A 62 -8.45 21.93 -0.17
N ARG A 63 -8.62 22.77 -1.20
CA ARG A 63 -8.91 24.20 -1.02
C ARG A 63 -10.25 24.48 -0.34
N GLN A 64 -11.26 23.63 -0.55
CA GLN A 64 -12.61 23.85 -0.04
C GLN A 64 -12.72 23.71 1.48
N CYS A 65 -11.97 22.77 2.08
CA CYS A 65 -11.97 22.60 3.53
C CYS A 65 -10.61 22.88 4.16
N GLN A 66 -9.64 23.35 3.37
CA GLN A 66 -8.28 23.71 3.78
C GLN A 66 -7.55 22.59 4.55
N LYS A 67 -7.77 21.33 4.16
CA LYS A 67 -7.18 20.15 4.81
C LYS A 67 -6.33 19.35 3.83
N TYR A 68 -5.28 18.73 4.37
CA TYR A 68 -4.48 17.75 3.65
C TYR A 68 -5.12 16.38 3.70
N VAL A 69 -5.18 15.71 2.57
CA VAL A 69 -5.77 14.39 2.41
C VAL A 69 -4.74 13.45 1.83
N THR A 70 -4.48 12.33 2.49
CA THR A 70 -3.70 11.26 1.87
C THR A 70 -4.63 10.37 1.07
N GLN A 71 -4.25 10.05 -0.17
CA GLN A 71 -4.95 9.03 -0.94
C GLN A 71 -5.01 7.71 -0.15
N GLN A 72 -6.22 7.16 -0.06
CA GLN A 72 -6.45 5.82 0.46
C GLN A 72 -6.16 4.80 -0.64
N LEU A 73 -5.62 3.65 -0.24
CA LEU A 73 -5.29 2.56 -1.15
C LEU A 73 -6.01 1.33 -0.63
N ASP A 74 -6.91 0.76 -1.42
CA ASP A 74 -7.85 -0.26 -0.95
C ASP A 74 -7.16 -1.52 -0.43
N PHE A 75 -5.99 -1.85 -0.99
CA PHE A 75 -5.17 -3.00 -0.59
C PHE A 75 -4.29 -2.74 0.65
N LEU A 76 -4.31 -1.51 1.21
CA LEU A 76 -3.54 -1.10 2.39
C LEU A 76 -4.41 -0.49 3.47
N SER A 77 -4.41 -1.14 4.63
CA SER A 77 -5.00 -0.58 5.84
C SER A 77 -4.18 0.61 6.36
N TRP A 78 -4.85 1.52 7.07
CA TRP A 78 -4.25 2.75 7.58
C TRP A 78 -2.97 2.49 8.38
N ARG A 79 -1.89 3.22 8.05
CA ARG A 79 -0.55 3.16 8.67
C ARG A 79 0.18 1.80 8.59
N ARG A 80 -0.41 0.76 7.99
CA ARG A 80 0.26 -0.54 7.85
C ARG A 80 1.38 -0.50 6.80
N ARG A 81 2.38 -1.36 6.99
CA ARG A 81 3.54 -1.55 6.09
C ARG A 81 3.51 -2.92 5.41
N TYR A 82 2.32 -3.48 5.25
CA TYR A 82 2.07 -4.72 4.55
C TYR A 82 0.69 -4.68 3.88
N THR A 83 0.49 -5.47 2.82
CA THR A 83 -0.80 -5.57 2.12
C THR A 83 -1.80 -6.39 2.95
N GLN A 84 -3.11 -6.10 2.80
CA GLN A 84 -4.16 -6.91 3.45
C GLN A 84 -4.06 -8.39 3.06
N ARG A 85 -3.73 -8.69 1.79
CA ARG A 85 -3.51 -10.07 1.35
C ARG A 85 -2.32 -10.74 2.03
N TYR A 86 -1.26 -10.00 2.35
CA TYR A 86 -0.12 -10.54 3.12
C TYR A 86 -0.54 -10.87 4.55
N GLU A 87 -1.35 -10.01 5.19
CA GLU A 87 -1.93 -10.27 6.51
C GLU A 87 -2.75 -11.57 6.52
N SER A 88 -3.67 -11.73 5.56
CA SER A 88 -4.45 -12.96 5.40
C SER A 88 -3.57 -14.18 5.17
N TYR A 89 -2.52 -14.06 4.34
CA TYR A 89 -1.57 -15.14 4.09
C TYR A 89 -0.84 -15.61 5.35
N ILE A 90 -0.35 -14.68 6.17
CA ILE A 90 0.32 -15.02 7.44
C ILE A 90 -0.65 -15.69 8.40
N TYR A 91 -1.87 -15.17 8.53
CA TYR A 91 -2.89 -15.77 9.38
C TYR A 91 -3.20 -17.23 8.98
N GLN A 92 -3.42 -17.47 7.69
CA GLN A 92 -3.66 -18.83 7.17
C GLN A 92 -2.46 -19.76 7.42
N ARG A 93 -1.23 -19.28 7.22
CA ARG A 93 -0.01 -20.06 7.48
C ARG A 93 0.12 -20.46 8.95
N VAL A 94 -0.21 -19.57 9.88
CA VAL A 94 -0.18 -19.85 11.32
C VAL A 94 -1.23 -20.89 11.69
N LEU A 95 -2.45 -20.77 11.15
CA LEU A 95 -3.50 -21.76 11.38
C LEU A 95 -3.09 -23.15 10.86
N MET A 96 -2.52 -23.22 9.66
CA MET A 96 -2.07 -24.49 9.07
C MET A 96 -0.86 -25.08 9.80
N SER A 97 0.05 -24.25 10.32
CA SER A 97 1.22 -24.73 11.09
C SER A 97 0.90 -25.17 12.51
N ASN A 98 -0.23 -24.70 13.07
CA ASN A 98 -0.68 -25.07 14.41
C ASN A 98 -1.52 -26.36 14.42
N ILE A 99 -1.62 -27.09 13.30
CA ILE A 99 -2.17 -28.45 13.28
C ILE A 99 -1.03 -29.43 13.59
N THR A 100 -0.62 -29.42 14.84
CA THR A 100 -0.17 -30.60 15.55
C THR A 100 -0.58 -30.31 16.98
N LEU A 101 -1.72 -30.85 17.41
CA LEU A 101 -2.05 -31.27 18.77
C LEU A 101 -3.54 -31.66 18.80
N PHE A 102 -3.73 -32.98 18.83
CA PHE A 102 -4.94 -33.78 19.10
C PHE A 102 -5.94 -34.01 17.96
#